data_AF-A0A9W4QSK4-F1
#
_entry.id   AF-A0A9W4QSK4-F1
#
_cell.length_a   1.000
_cell.length_b   1.000
_cell.length_c   1.000
_cell.angle_alpha   90.00
_cell.angle_beta   90.00
_cell.angle_gamma   90.00
#
_symmetry.space_group_name_H-M   'P 1'
#
loop_
_entity.id
_entity.type
_entity.pdbx_description
1 polymer ?
#
loop_
_entity_poly.entity_id
_entity_poly.type
_entity_poly.pdbx_seq_one_letter_code
_entity_poly.pdbx_strand_id
1 'polypeptide(L)'
;MSNTFATRLKQLRISVDESQINFAEMLEIPVPSYRKYEKGEREPTLSVISKFFEHPKTKAYAHWLITGDNHPNATTSTLSGEGQYTPQLSEEEFEQQFVSKAKETLLFLCHLGWFKSTKTANFETSGQLLLRDLKPMLTNSFRKEKRA
;
A
#
# COMPACT_ATOMS: atom_id res chain seq x y z
N MET A 1 6.46 -2.15 -18.96
CA MET A 1 6.45 -3.32 -18.05
C MET A 1 5.10 -4.00 -18.23
N SER A 2 5.08 -5.28 -18.62
CA SER A 2 3.84 -6.04 -18.82
C SER A 2 3.17 -6.32 -17.48
N ASN A 3 1.86 -6.04 -17.35
CA ASN A 3 1.07 -6.31 -16.15
C ASN A 3 0.47 -7.73 -16.24
N THR A 4 1.32 -8.75 -16.14
CA THR A 4 0.89 -10.17 -16.16
C THR A 4 0.67 -10.69 -14.74
N PHE A 5 -0.11 -11.76 -14.60
CA PHE A 5 -0.30 -12.44 -13.32
C PHE A 5 1.03 -12.76 -12.62
N ALA A 6 2.01 -13.29 -13.36
CA ALA A 6 3.34 -13.60 -12.83
C ALA A 6 4.07 -12.38 -12.25
N THR A 7 4.00 -11.23 -12.93
CA THR A 7 4.58 -9.98 -12.42
C THR A 7 3.90 -9.48 -11.16
N ARG A 8 2.57 -9.59 -11.07
CA ARG A 8 1.80 -9.24 -9.88
C ARG A 8 2.08 -10.19 -8.71
N LEU A 9 2.20 -11.48 -8.98
CA LEU A 9 2.57 -12.47 -7.97
C LEU A 9 3.95 -12.17 -7.37
N LYS A 10 4.92 -11.78 -8.21
CA LYS A 10 6.24 -11.33 -7.73
C LYS A 10 6.16 -10.09 -6.86
N GLN A 11 5.36 -9.11 -7.28
CA GLN A 11 5.14 -7.87 -6.53
C GLN A 11 4.46 -8.12 -5.18
N LEU A 12 3.46 -9.01 -5.13
CA LEU A 12 2.80 -9.47 -3.90
C LEU A 12 3.80 -10.03 -2.90
N ARG A 13 4.67 -10.93 -3.36
CA ARG A 13 5.70 -11.52 -2.50
C ARG A 13 6.63 -10.46 -1.92
N ILE A 14 7.04 -9.49 -2.75
CA ILE A 14 7.93 -8.40 -2.31
C ILE A 14 7.21 -7.47 -1.33
N SER A 15 5.91 -7.20 -1.51
CA SER A 15 5.17 -6.32 -0.59
C SER A 15 4.98 -6.91 0.81
N VAL A 16 5.01 -8.24 0.95
CA VAL A 16 4.96 -8.91 2.25
C VAL A 16 6.35 -9.22 2.82
N ASP A 17 7.41 -8.76 2.16
CA ASP A 17 8.83 -8.93 2.54
C ASP A 17 9.28 -10.39 2.72
N GLU A 18 8.80 -11.29 1.84
CA GLU A 18 9.14 -12.71 1.93
C GLU A 18 10.07 -13.19 0.78
N SER A 19 10.93 -14.16 1.10
CA SER A 19 11.70 -14.90 0.10
C SER A 19 10.78 -15.81 -0.73
N GLN A 20 11.21 -16.26 -1.92
CA GLN A 20 10.42 -17.22 -2.70
C GLN A 20 10.17 -18.55 -1.98
N ILE A 21 11.08 -18.94 -1.09
CA ILE A 21 10.99 -20.18 -0.32
C ILE A 21 9.95 -19.98 0.79
N ASN A 22 10.15 -18.96 1.63
CA ASN A 22 9.26 -18.64 2.74
C ASN A 22 7.82 -18.39 2.28
N PHE A 23 7.65 -17.65 1.18
CA PHE A 23 6.32 -17.33 0.66
C PHE A 23 5.59 -18.58 0.14
N ALA A 24 6.33 -19.52 -0.48
CA ALA A 24 5.77 -20.78 -0.93
C ALA A 24 5.41 -21.68 0.26
N GLU A 25 6.26 -21.75 1.28
CA GLU A 25 6.00 -22.51 2.51
C GLU A 25 4.81 -21.95 3.29
N MET A 26 4.74 -20.62 3.45
CA MET A 26 3.64 -19.91 4.10
C MET A 26 2.28 -20.23 3.49
N LEU A 27 2.23 -20.44 2.18
CA LEU A 27 1.02 -20.76 1.44
C LEU A 27 0.87 -22.25 1.16
N GLU A 28 1.74 -23.08 1.72
CA GLU A 28 1.77 -24.54 1.49
C GLU A 28 1.76 -24.89 -0.01
N ILE A 29 2.56 -24.18 -0.80
CA ILE A 29 2.77 -24.41 -2.22
C ILE A 29 4.17 -25.02 -2.38
N PRO A 30 4.35 -26.11 -3.14
CA PRO A 30 5.67 -26.63 -3.41
C PRO A 30 6.56 -25.58 -4.08
N VAL A 31 7.71 -25.28 -3.48
CA VAL A 31 8.67 -24.24 -3.93
C VAL A 31 8.98 -24.34 -5.44
N PRO A 32 9.24 -25.53 -6.04
CA PRO A 32 9.49 -25.63 -7.48
C PRO A 32 8.30 -25.18 -8.33
N SER A 33 7.07 -25.41 -7.86
CA SER A 33 5.85 -24.98 -8.55
C SER A 33 5.66 -23.48 -8.42
N TYR A 34 5.85 -22.92 -7.23
CA TYR A 34 5.78 -21.48 -7.00
C TYR A 34 6.75 -20.71 -7.90
N ARG A 35 8.00 -21.17 -8.02
CA ARG A 35 9.00 -20.55 -8.91
C ARG A 35 8.55 -20.51 -10.38
N LYS A 36 7.86 -21.54 -10.85
CA LYS A 36 7.31 -21.57 -12.22
C LYS A 36 6.16 -20.58 -12.39
N TYR A 37 5.33 -20.41 -11.36
CA TYR A 37 4.25 -19.41 -11.36
C TYR A 37 4.80 -17.98 -11.43
N GLU A 38 5.79 -17.64 -10.59
CA GLU A 38 6.39 -16.30 -10.56
C GLU A 38 7.14 -15.95 -11.85
N LYS A 39 7.66 -16.96 -12.57
CA LYS A 39 8.28 -16.78 -13.89
C LYS A 39 7.29 -16.74 -15.05
N GLY A 40 6.02 -17.10 -14.83
CA GLY A 40 5.02 -17.25 -15.89
C GLY A 40 5.22 -18.49 -16.77
N GLU A 41 6.04 -19.46 -16.35
CA GLU A 41 6.24 -20.74 -17.06
C GLU A 41 5.04 -21.69 -16.88
N ARG A 42 4.27 -21.49 -15.81
CA ARG A 42 3.08 -22.28 -15.48
C ARG A 42 2.04 -21.37 -14.84
N GLU A 43 0.77 -21.59 -15.13
CA GLU A 43 -0.32 -20.95 -14.38
C GLU A 43 -0.72 -21.78 -13.15
N PRO A 44 -1.01 -21.15 -12.00
CA PRO A 44 -1.53 -21.83 -10.83
C PRO A 44 -2.98 -22.29 -11.07
N THR A 45 -3.33 -23.44 -10.50
CA THR A 45 -4.71 -23.94 -10.50
C THR A 45 -5.57 -23.10 -9.54
N LEU A 46 -6.90 -23.13 -9.72
CA LEU A 46 -7.83 -22.44 -8.82
C LEU A 46 -7.60 -22.79 -7.34
N SER A 47 -7.31 -24.07 -7.05
CA SER A 47 -6.98 -24.54 -5.69
C SER A 47 -5.73 -23.88 -5.09
N VAL A 48 -4.72 -23.58 -5.90
CA VAL A 48 -3.52 -22.84 -5.47
C VAL A 48 -3.86 -21.36 -5.33
N ILE A 49 -4.68 -20.83 -6.23
CA ILE A 49 -5.11 -19.44 -6.22
C ILE A 49 -5.88 -19.12 -4.92
N SER A 50 -6.79 -20.00 -4.48
CA SER A 50 -7.55 -19.83 -3.24
C SER A 50 -6.66 -19.64 -2.01
N LYS A 51 -5.48 -20.28 -1.97
CA LYS A 51 -4.54 -20.14 -0.85
C LYS A 51 -4.04 -18.70 -0.68
N PHE A 52 -3.85 -17.95 -1.77
CA PHE A 52 -3.49 -16.53 -1.68
C PHE A 52 -4.62 -15.68 -1.08
N PHE A 53 -5.88 -16.09 -1.24
CA PHE A 53 -7.05 -15.35 -0.76
C PHE A 53 -7.44 -15.68 0.68
N GLU A 54 -7.08 -16.87 1.14
CA GLU A 54 -7.38 -17.32 2.50
C GLU A 54 -6.34 -16.81 3.51
N HIS A 55 -5.08 -16.65 3.09
CA HIS A 55 -4.00 -16.32 4.01
C HIS A 55 -4.03 -14.83 4.44
N PRO A 56 -3.92 -14.51 5.75
CA PRO A 56 -4.06 -13.15 6.27
C PRO A 56 -3.12 -12.12 5.63
N LYS A 57 -1.87 -12.50 5.36
CA LYS A 57 -0.86 -11.60 4.75
C LYS A 57 -1.14 -11.26 3.28
N THR A 58 -1.91 -12.08 2.56
CA THR A 58 -2.09 -11.96 1.10
C THR A 58 -3.54 -11.68 0.69
N LYS A 59 -4.52 -11.92 1.58
CA LYS A 59 -5.95 -11.70 1.34
C LYS A 59 -6.27 -10.28 0.86
N ALA A 60 -5.58 -9.28 1.40
CA ALA A 60 -5.68 -7.88 0.98
C ALA A 60 -5.42 -7.64 -0.51
N TYR A 61 -4.59 -8.47 -1.13
CA TYR A 61 -4.10 -8.33 -2.49
C TYR A 61 -4.89 -9.18 -3.49
N ALA A 62 -5.92 -9.87 -3.02
CA ALA A 62 -6.69 -10.86 -3.77
C ALA A 62 -7.25 -10.33 -5.09
N HIS A 63 -7.98 -9.22 -5.00
CA HIS A 63 -8.61 -8.58 -6.15
C HIS A 63 -7.56 -8.18 -7.19
N TRP A 64 -6.55 -7.43 -6.75
CA TRP A 64 -5.49 -6.93 -7.63
C TRP A 64 -4.68 -8.06 -8.28
N LEU A 65 -4.40 -9.16 -7.58
CA LEU A 65 -3.64 -10.28 -8.14
C LEU A 65 -4.31 -10.84 -9.40
N ILE A 66 -5.65 -10.95 -9.38
CA ILE A 66 -6.44 -11.48 -10.50
C ILE A 66 -6.69 -10.42 -11.57
N THR A 67 -7.30 -9.30 -11.20
CA THR A 67 -7.77 -8.30 -12.16
C THR A 67 -6.63 -7.44 -12.70
N GLY A 68 -5.58 -7.24 -11.91
CA GLY A 68 -4.52 -6.28 -12.19
C GLY A 68 -4.90 -4.83 -11.92
N ASP A 69 -6.12 -4.60 -11.43
CA ASP A 69 -6.65 -3.28 -11.09
C ASP A 69 -6.40 -2.96 -9.60
N ASN A 70 -6.13 -1.69 -9.31
CA ASN A 70 -5.89 -1.17 -7.95
C ASN A 70 -4.73 -1.84 -7.20
N HIS A 71 -3.48 -1.54 -7.60
CA HIS A 71 -2.28 -1.99 -6.87
C HIS A 71 -2.31 -1.48 -5.41
N PRO A 72 -2.30 -2.37 -4.40
CA PRO A 72 -2.49 -2.00 -2.98
C PRO A 72 -1.36 -1.16 -2.35
N ASN A 73 -0.38 -0.71 -3.13
CA ASN A 73 0.60 0.30 -2.68
C ASN A 73 0.16 1.75 -2.94
N ALA A 74 -1.10 1.99 -3.27
CA ALA A 74 -1.69 3.31 -3.17
C ALA A 74 -3.02 3.20 -2.40
N THR A 75 -3.02 3.62 -1.15
CA THR A 75 -4.21 4.00 -0.35
C THR A 75 -5.23 2.95 0.11
N THR A 76 -5.04 1.65 -0.11
CA THR A 76 -6.01 0.63 0.37
C THR A 76 -5.51 -0.16 1.58
N SER A 77 -5.59 0.46 2.76
CA SER A 77 -5.76 -0.29 4.00
C SER A 77 -7.00 -1.17 3.87
N THR A 78 -6.84 -2.48 3.77
CA THR A 78 -7.95 -3.42 3.82
C THR A 78 -8.24 -3.75 5.29
N LEU A 79 -9.32 -3.20 5.81
CA LEU A 79 -10.07 -3.88 6.88
C LEU A 79 -11.37 -4.40 6.28
N SER A 80 -11.60 -5.68 6.50
CA SER A 80 -12.78 -6.41 6.04
C SER A 80 -14.00 -5.96 6.84
N GLY A 81 -15.03 -5.53 6.12
CA GLY A 81 -16.35 -5.23 6.68
C GLY A 81 -17.21 -4.63 5.60
N GLU A 82 -18.23 -5.37 5.15
CA GLU A 82 -19.30 -4.85 4.31
C GLU A 82 -19.85 -3.55 4.93
N GLY A 83 -19.68 -2.45 4.22
CA GLY A 83 -20.06 -1.12 4.68
C GLY A 83 -19.36 -0.10 3.81
N GLN A 84 -20.14 0.80 3.21
CA GLN A 84 -19.58 1.95 2.52
C GLN A 84 -18.76 2.78 3.51
N TYR A 85 -17.44 2.88 3.29
CA TYR A 85 -16.60 3.83 4.00
C TYR A 85 -16.27 4.99 3.08
N THR A 86 -17.14 6.00 3.12
CA THR A 86 -16.69 7.39 3.16
C THR A 86 -15.66 7.54 4.30
N PRO A 87 -14.62 8.40 4.17
CA PRO A 87 -13.66 8.61 5.25
C PRO A 87 -14.39 8.89 6.57
N GLN A 88 -14.10 8.09 7.61
CA GLN A 88 -14.68 8.21 8.96
C GLN A 88 -13.90 9.20 9.84
N LEU A 89 -13.21 10.13 9.21
CA LEU A 89 -12.57 11.29 9.83
C LEU A 89 -13.15 12.49 9.11
N SER A 90 -13.66 13.47 9.87
CA SER A 90 -14.03 14.74 9.25
C SER A 90 -12.80 15.33 8.54
N GLU A 91 -13.01 16.16 7.52
CA GLU A 91 -11.90 16.83 6.84
C GLU A 91 -11.01 17.54 7.86
N GLU A 92 -11.61 18.18 8.86
CA GLU A 92 -10.94 18.86 9.96
C GLU A 92 -10.09 17.91 10.82
N GLU A 93 -10.60 16.74 11.19
CA GLU A 93 -9.85 15.75 11.97
C GLU A 93 -8.67 15.17 11.19
N PHE A 94 -8.84 14.94 9.88
CA PHE A 94 -7.75 14.53 9.01
C PHE A 94 -6.65 15.60 8.95
N GLU A 95 -7.03 16.86 8.75
CA GLU A 95 -6.07 17.97 8.67
C GLU A 95 -5.25 18.10 9.96
N GLN A 96 -5.91 17.99 11.13
CA GLN A 96 -5.23 18.02 12.42
C GLN A 96 -4.25 16.85 12.59
N GLN A 97 -4.67 15.63 12.26
CA GLN A 97 -3.80 14.46 12.35
C GLN A 97 -2.62 14.55 11.39
N PHE A 98 -2.84 15.03 10.17
CA PHE A 98 -1.78 15.24 9.20
C PHE A 98 -0.73 16.22 9.73
N VAL A 99 -1.17 17.39 10.23
CA VAL A 99 -0.27 18.41 10.76
C VAL A 99 0.53 17.86 11.96
N SER A 100 -0.14 17.14 12.87
CA SER A 100 0.51 16.50 14.02
C SER A 100 1.59 15.50 13.59
N LYS A 101 1.27 14.60 12.65
CA LYS A 101 2.22 13.59 12.15
C LYS A 101 3.37 14.22 11.37
N ALA A 102 3.10 15.24 10.57
CA ALA A 102 4.13 15.99 9.86
C ALA A 102 5.11 16.64 10.84
N LYS A 103 4.61 17.25 11.91
CA LYS A 103 5.43 17.82 12.99
C LYS A 103 6.29 16.78 13.69
N GLU A 104 5.71 15.65 14.12
CA GLU A 104 6.45 14.56 14.74
C GLU A 104 7.57 14.05 13.83
N THR A 105 7.27 13.88 12.55
CA THR A 105 8.24 13.43 11.55
C THR A 105 9.36 14.47 11.38
N LEU A 106 9.03 15.75 11.23
CA LEU A 106 10.03 16.82 11.10
C LEU A 106 10.94 16.91 12.33
N LEU A 107 10.37 16.77 13.53
CA LEU A 107 11.14 16.68 14.76
C LEU A 107 12.05 15.45 14.78
N PHE A 108 11.54 14.29 14.37
CA PHE A 108 12.35 13.07 14.26
C PHE A 108 13.53 13.26 13.30
N LEU A 109 13.31 13.90 12.14
CA LEU A 109 14.38 14.24 11.19
C LEU A 109 15.42 15.20 11.80
N CYS A 110 15.02 16.11 12.68
CA CYS A 110 15.96 16.92 13.45
C CYS A 110 16.79 16.08 14.43
N HIS A 111 16.18 15.11 15.12
CA HIS A 111 16.90 14.21 16.02
C HIS A 111 17.89 13.31 15.26
N LEU A 112 17.57 12.92 14.03
CA LEU A 112 18.48 12.19 13.14
C LEU A 112 19.62 13.06 12.59
N GLY A 113 19.64 14.37 12.87
CA GLY A 113 20.67 15.29 12.42
C GLY A 113 20.57 15.71 10.96
N TRP A 114 19.44 15.43 10.28
CA TRP A 114 19.24 15.80 8.88
C TRP A 114 19.07 17.31 8.71
N PHE A 115 18.42 17.95 9.69
CA PHE A 115 18.26 19.40 9.75
C PHE A 115 18.43 19.88 11.19
N LYS A 116 18.95 21.10 11.37
CA LYS A 116 19.00 21.73 12.69
C LYS A 116 17.71 22.51 12.93
N SER A 117 17.06 22.26 14.07
CA SER A 117 15.96 23.10 14.50
C SER A 117 16.49 24.49 14.86
N THR A 118 15.93 25.52 14.23
CA THR A 118 16.20 26.92 14.58
C THR A 118 15.18 27.37 15.63
N LYS A 119 15.54 28.33 16.50
CA LYS A 119 14.61 28.90 17.50
C LYS A 119 13.34 29.52 16.90
N THR A 120 13.37 29.87 15.61
CA THR A 120 12.25 30.42 14.85
C THR A 120 11.45 29.35 14.10
N ALA A 121 11.89 28.09 14.09
CA ALA A 121 11.23 27.02 13.36
C ALA A 121 9.95 26.59 14.09
N ASN A 122 8.80 26.85 13.47
CA ASN A 122 7.51 26.36 13.94
C ASN A 122 7.06 25.17 13.09
N PHE A 123 7.27 23.96 13.61
CA PHE A 123 6.94 22.72 12.91
C PHE A 123 5.42 22.50 12.75
N GLU A 124 4.60 23.16 13.56
CA GLU A 124 3.14 23.17 13.38
C GLU A 124 2.78 23.90 12.07
N THR A 125 3.34 25.10 11.89
CA THR A 125 3.17 25.90 10.66
C THR A 125 3.76 25.18 9.45
N SER A 126 4.89 24.48 9.62
CA SER A 126 5.45 23.64 8.56
C SER A 126 4.49 22.52 8.16
N GLY A 127 3.84 21.85 9.11
CA GLY A 127 2.82 20.85 8.83
C GLY A 127 1.63 21.41 8.04
N GLN A 128 1.16 22.60 8.41
CA GLN A 128 0.07 23.29 7.68
C GLN A 128 0.48 23.68 6.25
N LEU A 129 1.72 24.15 6.06
CA LEU A 129 2.25 24.47 4.74
C LEU A 129 2.33 23.23 3.84
N LEU A 130 2.84 22.12 4.39
CA LEU A 130 2.87 20.83 3.68
C LEU A 130 1.47 20.38 3.28
N LEU A 131 0.50 20.49 4.18
CA LEU A 131 -0.89 20.13 3.90
C LEU A 131 -1.45 20.99 2.76
N ARG A 132 -1.26 22.32 2.82
CA ARG A 132 -1.71 23.27 1.78
C ARG A 132 -1.16 22.88 0.40
N ASP A 133 0.12 22.57 0.32
CA ASP A 133 0.79 22.28 -0.95
C ASP A 133 0.40 20.89 -1.50
N LEU A 134 0.08 19.94 -0.63
CA LEU A 134 -0.34 18.59 -1.01
C LEU A 134 -1.85 18.46 -1.25
N LYS A 135 -2.68 19.35 -0.69
CA LYS A 135 -4.15 19.32 -0.82
C LYS A 135 -4.64 19.23 -2.28
N PRO A 136 -4.05 19.95 -3.26
CA PRO A 136 -4.40 19.80 -4.68
C PRO A 136 -4.06 18.42 -5.28
N MET A 137 -3.04 17.74 -4.76
CA MET A 137 -2.67 16.39 -5.22
C MET A 137 -3.65 15.34 -4.68
N LEU A 138 -4.13 15.53 -3.46
CA LEU A 138 -5.16 14.69 -2.86
C LEU A 138 -6.47 14.79 -3.64
N THR A 139 -6.89 16.00 -4.02
CA THR A 139 -8.13 16.20 -4.81
C THR A 139 -8.07 15.60 -6.22
N ASN A 140 -6.90 15.64 -6.88
CA ASN A 140 -6.74 15.05 -8.22
C ASN A 140 -6.68 13.51 -8.21
N SER A 141 -6.40 12.90 -7.06
CA SER A 141 -6.39 11.44 -6.91
C SER A 141 -7.81 10.84 -6.96
N PHE A 142 -8.84 11.63 -6.66
CA PHE A 142 -10.26 11.22 -6.73
C PHE A 142 -10.92 11.43 -8.10
N ARG A 143 -10.26 12.11 -9.06
CA ARG A 143 -10.88 12.50 -10.33
C ARG A 143 -10.67 11.50 -11.48
N LYS A 144 -9.95 10.40 -11.26
CA LYS A 144 -9.59 9.42 -12.31
C LYS A 144 -10.66 8.36 -12.62
N GLU A 145 -11.89 8.48 -12.12
CA GLU A 145 -12.94 7.47 -12.30
C GLU A 145 -14.08 7.86 -13.28
N LYS A 146 -13.85 8.84 -14.16
CA LYS A 146 -14.78 9.11 -15.27
C LYS A 146 -14.05 9.31 -16.59
N ARG A 147 -13.57 8.23 -17.21
CA ARG A 147 -13.44 8.11 -18.68
C ARG A 147 -13.41 6.63 -19.11
N ALA A 148 -14.57 6.12 -19.54
CA ALA A 148 -14.83 5.30 -20.73
C ALA A 148 -16.13 4.51 -20.49
#